data_AF-A0A7Y5WQC1-F1
#
_entry.id   AF-A0A7Y5WQC1-F1
#
_cell.length_a   1.000
_cell.length_b   1.000
_cell.length_c   1.000
_cell.angle_alpha   90.00
_cell.angle_beta   90.00
_cell.angle_gamma   90.00
#
_symmetry.space_group_name_H-M   'P 1'
#
loop_
_entity.id
_entity.type
_entity.pdbx_description
1 polymer ?
#
loop_
_entity_poly.entity_id
_entity_poly.type
_entity_poly.pdbx_seq_one_letter_code
_entity_poly.pdbx_strand_id
1 'polypeptide(L)'
;DEIEGLYRLFMQGDHKPTNIGNPDEYTVRQLAELVVELTGTTAPIVYEPLPADDPKVRKPDITRARAMLGWEPTVHVRDGLARTIEYFKRYVGTPMMAPRVARARPGSPRVSFPG
;
A
#
# COMPACT_ATOMS: atom_id res chain seq x y z
N ASP A 1 7.25 -7.81 9.09
CA ASP A 1 6.19 -7.43 10.03
C ASP A 1 4.88 -8.15 9.77
N GLU A 2 4.19 -7.89 8.67
CA GLU A 2 2.86 -8.46 8.42
C GLU A 2 2.84 -10.00 8.42
N ILE A 3 3.76 -10.65 7.69
CA ILE A 3 3.87 -12.12 7.68
C ILE A 3 4.13 -12.70 9.08
N GLU A 4 4.96 -12.04 9.88
CA GLU A 4 5.21 -12.45 11.27
C GLU A 4 3.95 -12.29 12.13
N GLY A 5 3.21 -11.19 11.95
CA GLY A 5 1.94 -10.96 12.64
C GLY A 5 0.89 -12.01 12.28
N LEU A 6 0.76 -12.34 11.00
CA LEU A 6 -0.12 -13.41 10.51
C LEU A 6 0.29 -14.78 11.03
N TYR A 7 1.59 -15.09 11.08
CA TYR A 7 2.08 -16.34 11.62
C TYR A 7 1.75 -16.49 13.10
N ARG A 8 1.99 -15.45 13.92
CA ARG A 8 1.60 -15.47 15.34
C ARG A 8 0.10 -15.58 15.53
N LEU A 9 -0.67 -14.83 14.73
CA LEU A 9 -2.13 -14.91 14.75
C LEU A 9 -2.62 -16.34 14.44
N PHE A 10 -1.99 -17.02 13.48
CA PHE A 10 -2.33 -18.40 13.16
C PHE A 10 -2.00 -19.36 14.31
N MET A 11 -0.87 -19.16 14.99
CA MET A 11 -0.42 -20.07 16.05
C MET A 11 -1.06 -19.84 17.42
N GLN A 12 -1.46 -18.61 17.72
CA GLN A 12 -1.85 -18.16 19.07
C GLN A 12 -3.21 -17.45 19.10
N GLY A 13 -3.76 -17.12 17.93
CA GLY A 13 -5.01 -16.37 17.83
C GLY A 13 -6.24 -17.19 18.18
N ASP A 14 -7.33 -16.47 18.44
CA ASP A 14 -8.66 -17.03 18.55
C ASP A 14 -9.48 -16.76 17.27
N HIS A 15 -10.77 -17.07 17.30
CA HIS A 15 -11.69 -16.87 16.18
C HIS A 15 -12.09 -15.40 15.95
N LYS A 16 -11.63 -14.44 16.76
CA LYS A 16 -12.04 -13.05 16.66
C LYS A 16 -11.10 -12.26 15.73
N PRO A 17 -11.63 -11.30 14.95
CA PRO A 17 -10.81 -10.45 14.10
C PRO A 17 -9.70 -9.73 14.90
N THR A 18 -8.50 -9.70 14.33
CA THR A 18 -7.35 -9.01 14.91
C THR A 18 -6.67 -8.20 13.81
N ASN A 19 -6.55 -6.88 14.01
CA ASN A 19 -5.88 -6.01 13.05
C ASN A 19 -4.37 -6.27 13.07
N ILE A 20 -3.80 -6.58 11.90
CA ILE A 20 -2.36 -6.66 11.66
C ILE A 20 -2.02 -5.55 10.68
N GLY A 21 -1.32 -4.53 11.15
CA GLY A 21 -1.00 -3.35 10.34
C GLY A 21 -0.17 -2.33 11.12
N ASN A 22 0.21 -1.25 10.44
CA ASN A 22 0.97 -0.17 11.05
C ASN A 22 0.03 0.91 11.60
N PRO A 23 0.08 1.23 12.92
CA PRO A 23 -0.74 2.29 13.51
C PRO A 23 -0.22 3.70 13.19
N ASP A 24 0.98 3.84 12.62
CA ASP A 24 1.52 5.11 12.17
C ASP A 24 0.72 5.60 10.97
N GLU A 25 0.17 6.81 11.08
CA GLU A 25 -0.70 7.40 10.08
C GLU A 25 0.10 8.28 9.11
N TYR A 26 -0.12 8.07 7.81
CA TYR A 26 0.43 8.90 6.75
C TYR A 26 -0.69 9.31 5.79
N THR A 27 -0.72 10.58 5.43
CA THR A 27 -1.55 11.04 4.31
C THR A 27 -0.95 10.58 2.98
N VAL A 28 -1.79 10.45 1.95
CA VAL A 28 -1.33 10.15 0.58
C VAL A 28 -0.28 11.16 0.11
N ARG A 29 -0.45 12.43 0.50
CA ARG A 29 0.51 13.50 0.21
C ARG A 29 1.89 13.23 0.84
N GLN A 30 1.94 12.89 2.12
CA GLN A 30 3.20 12.58 2.81
C GLN A 30 3.90 11.36 2.18
N LEU A 31 3.14 10.34 1.79
CA LEU A 31 3.70 9.18 1.08
C LEU A 31 4.27 9.58 -0.29
N ALA A 32 3.56 10.42 -1.06
CA ALA A 32 4.03 10.91 -2.35
C ALA A 32 5.31 11.75 -2.21
N GLU A 33 5.36 12.67 -1.25
CA GLU A 33 6.54 13.48 -0.93
C GLU A 33 7.74 12.59 -0.56
N LEU A 34 7.52 11.56 0.27
CA LEU A 34 8.56 10.62 0.66
C LEU A 34 9.09 9.78 -0.52
N VAL A 35 8.22 9.37 -1.44
CA VAL A 35 8.64 8.69 -2.69
C VAL A 35 9.47 9.62 -3.55
N VAL A 36 9.08 10.89 -3.71
CA VAL A 36 9.87 11.88 -4.46
C VAL A 36 11.26 12.04 -3.85
N GLU A 37 11.32 12.21 -2.54
CA GLU A 37 12.58 12.34 -1.79
C GLU A 37 13.49 11.12 -1.99
N LEU A 38 12.96 9.91 -1.78
CA LEU A 38 13.74 8.67 -1.83
C LEU A 38 14.16 8.25 -3.25
N THR A 39 13.41 8.66 -4.27
CA THR A 39 13.73 8.36 -5.68
C THR A 39 14.58 9.45 -6.34
N GLY A 40 14.54 10.69 -5.83
CA GLY A 40 15.15 11.85 -6.49
C GLY A 40 14.47 12.24 -7.81
N THR A 41 13.23 11.77 -8.06
CA THR A 41 12.50 12.11 -9.28
C THR A 41 12.10 13.58 -9.31
N THR A 42 12.01 14.14 -10.52
CA THR A 42 11.48 15.49 -10.76
C THR A 42 10.03 15.47 -11.24
N ALA A 43 9.37 14.31 -11.20
CA ALA A 43 7.97 14.19 -11.59
C ALA A 43 7.08 15.03 -10.65
N PRO A 44 6.11 15.79 -11.18
CA PRO A 44 5.22 16.59 -10.35
C PRO A 44 4.23 15.71 -9.59
N ILE A 45 3.87 16.12 -8.38
CA ILE A 45 2.71 15.58 -7.66
C ILE A 45 1.46 16.24 -8.23
N VAL A 46 0.58 15.45 -8.83
CA VAL A 46 -0.70 15.89 -9.39
C VAL A 46 -1.82 15.51 -8.43
N TYR A 47 -2.73 16.44 -8.17
CA TYR A 47 -3.88 16.23 -7.28
C TYR A 47 -5.12 15.93 -8.11
N GLU A 48 -5.79 14.82 -7.78
CA GLU A 48 -7.05 14.42 -8.39
C GLU A 48 -8.14 14.28 -7.32
N PRO A 49 -9.43 14.43 -7.69
CA PRO A 49 -10.54 14.23 -6.76
C PRO A 49 -10.52 12.81 -6.16
N LEU A 50 -10.80 12.70 -4.85
CA LEU A 50 -10.95 11.42 -4.18
C LEU A 50 -12.21 10.70 -4.71
N PRO A 51 -12.16 9.41 -5.02
CA PRO A 51 -13.36 8.61 -5.26
C PRO A 51 -14.33 8.73 -4.07
N ALA A 52 -15.63 8.81 -4.33
CA ALA A 52 -16.63 9.00 -3.27
C ALA A 52 -16.63 7.89 -2.21
N ASP A 53 -16.20 6.67 -2.59
CA ASP A 53 -16.22 5.48 -1.74
C ASP A 53 -14.93 5.25 -0.95
N ASP A 54 -13.92 6.14 -1.04
CA ASP A 54 -12.63 5.91 -0.40
C ASP A 54 -12.64 6.34 1.09
N PRO A 55 -12.23 5.45 2.02
CA PRO A 55 -12.17 5.80 3.44
C PRO A 55 -11.11 6.87 3.70
N LYS A 56 -11.51 7.95 4.37
CA LYS A 56 -10.67 9.14 4.64
C LYS A 56 -9.57 8.91 5.67
N VAL A 57 -9.66 7.85 6.48
CA VAL A 57 -8.71 7.52 7.56
C VAL A 57 -8.40 6.03 7.50
N ARG A 58 -7.11 5.68 7.55
CA ARG A 58 -6.64 4.29 7.58
C ARG A 58 -5.61 4.13 8.69
N LYS A 59 -6.08 4.06 9.93
CA LYS A 59 -5.27 3.82 11.12
C LYS A 59 -5.80 2.60 11.88
N PRO A 60 -5.16 1.41 11.76
CA PRO A 60 -5.60 0.22 12.45
C PRO A 60 -5.38 0.35 13.97
N ASP A 61 -6.40 0.05 14.77
CA ASP A 61 -6.20 -0.21 16.20
C ASP A 61 -5.60 -1.61 16.39
N ILE A 62 -4.34 -1.67 16.81
CA ILE A 62 -3.58 -2.91 17.02
C ILE A 62 -3.47 -3.33 18.49
N THR A 63 -4.28 -2.75 19.39
CA THR A 63 -4.27 -3.08 20.83
C THR A 63 -4.41 -4.58 21.07
N ARG A 64 -5.27 -5.24 20.31
CA ARG A 64 -5.48 -6.69 20.40
C ARG A 64 -4.24 -7.49 19.99
N ALA A 65 -3.57 -7.09 18.91
CA ALA A 65 -2.36 -7.79 18.44
C ALA A 65 -1.21 -7.64 19.44
N ARG A 66 -1.04 -6.45 20.04
CA ARG A 66 -0.06 -6.23 21.12
C ARG A 66 -0.32 -7.10 22.33
N ALA A 67 -1.57 -7.10 22.83
CA ALA A 67 -1.92 -7.81 24.05
C ALA A 67 -1.89 -9.33 23.89
N MET A 68 -2.38 -9.86 22.77
CA MET A 68 -2.56 -11.30 22.56
C MET A 68 -1.32 -11.97 21.95
N LEU A 69 -0.64 -11.29 21.01
CA LEU A 69 0.44 -11.88 20.21
C LEU A 69 1.83 -11.35 20.59
N GLY A 70 1.89 -10.35 21.49
CA GLY A 70 3.12 -9.60 21.75
C GLY A 70 3.73 -9.02 20.46
N TRP A 71 2.87 -8.66 19.50
CA TRP A 71 3.26 -8.25 18.16
C TRP A 71 2.96 -6.78 17.93
N GLU A 72 3.91 -6.10 17.32
CA GLU A 72 3.74 -4.79 16.69
C GLU A 72 4.73 -4.67 15.51
N PRO A 73 4.43 -3.84 14.50
CA PRO A 73 5.37 -3.60 13.41
C PRO A 73 6.59 -2.83 13.92
N THR A 74 7.74 -3.11 13.32
CA THR A 74 9.05 -2.57 13.70
C THR A 74 9.73 -1.83 12.56
N VAL A 75 9.26 -2.01 11.33
CA VAL A 75 9.80 -1.36 10.15
C VAL A 75 9.08 -0.03 9.91
N HIS A 76 9.83 1.07 9.98
CA HIS A 76 9.31 2.38 9.64
C HIS A 76 8.96 2.47 8.15
N VAL A 77 7.94 3.28 7.82
CA VAL A 77 7.46 3.46 6.44
C VAL A 77 8.58 3.88 5.49
N ARG A 78 9.47 4.77 5.92
CA ARG A 78 10.64 5.20 5.14
C ARG A 78 11.55 4.04 4.77
N ASP A 79 11.88 3.17 5.72
CA ASP A 79 12.76 2.03 5.48
C ASP A 79 12.10 1.00 4.57
N GLY A 80 10.80 0.73 4.77
CA GLY A 80 10.01 -0.12 3.91
C GLY A 80 9.96 0.40 2.47
N LEU A 81 9.72 1.70 2.29
CA LEU A 81 9.70 2.36 0.99
C LEU A 81 11.07 2.32 0.30
N ALA A 82 12.16 2.61 1.02
CA ALA A 82 13.51 2.54 0.47
C ALA A 82 13.82 1.14 -0.10
N ARG A 83 13.51 0.08 0.66
CA ARG A 83 13.67 -1.32 0.20
C ARG A 83 12.78 -1.64 -1.00
N THR A 84 11.56 -1.11 -1.03
CA THR A 84 10.60 -1.30 -2.12
C THR A 84 11.08 -0.62 -3.40
N ILE A 85 11.60 0.60 -3.30
CA ILE A 85 12.20 1.34 -4.42
C ILE A 85 13.41 0.58 -4.98
N GLU A 86 14.31 0.09 -4.13
CA GLU A 86 15.47 -0.71 -4.55
C GLU A 86 15.08 -2.02 -5.23
N TYR A 87 14.00 -2.65 -4.80
CA TYR A 87 13.45 -3.80 -5.50
C TYR A 87 12.98 -3.42 -6.91
N PHE A 88 12.16 -2.37 -7.05
CA PHE A 88 11.61 -1.98 -8.35
C PHE A 88 12.65 -1.45 -9.33
N LYS A 89 13.71 -0.79 -8.86
CA LYS A 89 14.85 -0.35 -9.71
C LYS A 89 15.42 -1.49 -10.58
N ARG A 90 15.37 -2.74 -10.11
CA ARG A 90 15.86 -3.92 -10.84
C ARG A 90 14.97 -4.32 -12.02
N TYR A 91 13.72 -3.85 -12.04
CA TYR A 91 12.71 -4.22 -13.04
C TYR A 91 12.32 -3.06 -13.96
N VAL A 92 12.74 -1.83 -13.67
CA VAL A 92 12.52 -0.69 -14.57
C VAL A 92 13.15 -0.98 -15.93
N GLY A 93 12.38 -0.83 -17.01
CA GLY A 93 12.80 -1.16 -18.38
C GLY A 93 12.71 -2.64 -18.75
N THR A 94 12.28 -3.52 -17.83
CA THR A 94 12.02 -4.93 -18.14
C THR A 94 10.58 -5.16 -18.63
N PRO A 95 10.31 -6.25 -19.40
CA PRO A 95 8.95 -6.60 -19.83
C PRO A 95 7.96 -6.80 -18.67
N MET A 96 8.44 -7.12 -17.47
CA MET A 96 7.61 -7.31 -16.27
C MET A 96 6.95 -6.01 -15.79
N MET A 97 7.63 -4.87 -15.98
CA MET A 97 7.12 -3.53 -15.65
C MET A 97 6.65 -2.75 -16.89
N ALA A 98 6.71 -3.35 -18.08
CA ALA A 98 6.14 -2.74 -19.27
C ALA A 98 4.64 -2.48 -19.01
N PRO A 99 4.11 -1.31 -19.38
CA PRO A 99 2.68 -1.05 -19.27
C PRO A 99 1.96 -2.21 -19.94
N ARG A 100 1.11 -2.93 -19.20
CA ARG A 100 0.15 -3.82 -19.84
C ARG A 100 -0.79 -2.90 -20.58
N VAL A 101 -0.48 -2.63 -21.85
CA VAL A 101 -1.42 -2.01 -22.77
C VAL A 101 -2.65 -2.90 -22.67
N ALA A 102 -3.71 -2.38 -22.06
CA ALA A 102 -5.00 -3.02 -22.08
C ALA A 102 -5.30 -3.24 -23.55
N ARG A 103 -5.21 -4.49 -24.03
CA ARG A 103 -5.56 -4.80 -25.42
C ARG A 103 -7.02 -4.43 -25.55
N ALA A 104 -7.30 -3.30 -26.21
CA ALA A 104 -8.62 -2.99 -26.69
C ALA A 104 -9.05 -4.19 -27.54
N ARG A 105 -10.01 -4.98 -27.03
CA ARG A 105 -10.64 -6.01 -27.84
C ARG A 105 -11.40 -5.28 -28.95
N PRO A 106 -11.21 -5.61 -30.24
CA PRO A 106 -12.10 -5.08 -31.27
C PRO A 106 -13.51 -5.60 -30.97
N GLY A 107 -14.43 -4.71 -30.61
CA GLY A 107 -15.85 -5.02 -30.44
C GLY A 107 -16.42 -5.08 -29.01
N SER A 108 -15.72 -4.63 -27.96
CA SER A 108 -16.37 -4.46 -26.64
C SER A 108 -17.16 -3.13 -26.56
N PRO A 109 -18.41 -3.12 -26.04
CA PRO A 109 -19.27 -1.94 -26.00
C PRO A 109 -18.61 -0.82 -25.18
N ARG A 110 -18.69 0.41 -25.68
CA ARG A 110 -18.29 1.61 -24.91
C ARG A 110 -19.11 1.65 -23.65
N VAL A 111 -18.45 1.55 -22.51
CA VAL A 111 -19.06 1.94 -21.24
C VAL A 111 -18.93 3.45 -21.13
N SER A 112 -19.97 4.14 -21.59
CA SER A 112 -20.25 5.53 -21.25
C SER A 112 -21.19 5.55 -20.06
N PHE A 113 -20.84 6.27 -19.00
CA PHE A 113 -21.79 6.57 -17.92
C PHE A 113 -22.32 8.01 -18.11
N PRO A 114 -23.65 8.23 -17.97
CA PRO A 114 -24.25 9.56 -18.06
C PRO A 114 -23.92 10.39 -16.80
N GLY A 115 -23.94 11.71 -16.96
CA GLY A 115 -23.53 12.70 -15.96
C GLY A 115 -24.57 13.05 -14.90
#